data_AF-A0A3E4QVZ0-F1
#
_entry.id   AF-A0A3E4QVZ0-F1
#
_cell.length_a   1.000
_cell.length_b   1.000
_cell.length_c   1.000
_cell.angle_alpha   90.00
_cell.angle_beta   90.00
_cell.angle_gamma   90.00
#
_symmetry.space_group_name_H-M   'P 1'
#
loop_
_entity.id
_entity.type
_entity.pdbx_description
1 polymer ?
#
loop_
_entity_poly.entity_id
_entity_poly.type
_entity_poly.pdbx_seq_one_letter_code
_entity_poly.pdbx_strand_id
1 'polypeptide(L)'
;MGLFDFFKKKSERRDGGARTGLSYRGIDGSPADFNDEEFRREREEQERRAEEDAARQREFQNANRSFMLDNGVDVDMFDAEKVMTDSLRTIESICPCMLRFDRGISREEPHISFSSPTKTGKVPKNVVEAYVCHEERRARTDRHGYEWFEYGDSLRVSISYLADGRINKFDVVGCHDGSVVNVAIRRKGDSLLMASAGTYGATGEWQSLCPGADPSTGDILAALNEEVQRIY
;
A
#
# COMPACT_ATOMS: atom_id res chain seq x y z
N MET A 1 -76.42 2.22 33.63
CA MET A 1 -76.69 1.40 32.43
C MET A 1 -75.32 0.96 31.91
N GLY A 2 -74.84 -0.24 32.26
CA GLY A 2 -74.97 -1.49 31.51
C GLY A 2 -73.72 -1.66 30.62
N LEU A 3 -72.97 -2.75 30.52
CA LEU A 3 -73.12 -4.15 30.91
C LEU A 3 -71.69 -4.79 30.93
N PHE A 4 -71.51 -5.86 31.72
CA PHE A 4 -70.42 -6.86 31.79
C PHE A 4 -69.95 -7.38 30.40
N ASP A 5 -68.81 -8.02 30.11
CA ASP A 5 -67.87 -8.94 30.79
C ASP A 5 -66.56 -9.01 29.96
N PHE A 6 -65.36 -9.06 30.53
CA PHE A 6 -64.53 -10.26 30.74
C PHE A 6 -64.44 -11.28 29.59
N PHE A 7 -63.30 -11.34 28.90
CA PHE A 7 -62.71 -12.61 28.45
C PHE A 7 -61.18 -12.61 28.58
N LYS A 8 -60.71 -13.57 29.38
CA LYS A 8 -59.35 -14.04 29.55
C LYS A 8 -59.05 -15.03 28.41
N LYS A 9 -57.92 -14.94 27.70
CA LYS A 9 -57.24 -16.14 27.19
C LYS A 9 -55.72 -15.94 27.06
N LYS A 10 -55.03 -17.00 27.45
CA LYS A 10 -53.61 -17.18 27.73
C LYS A 10 -52.78 -17.39 26.45
N SER A 11 -51.56 -16.88 26.47
CA SER A 11 -50.29 -17.34 25.85
C SER A 11 -50.31 -18.22 24.59
N GLU A 12 -49.62 -17.75 23.55
CA GLU A 12 -48.72 -18.61 22.75
C GLU A 12 -47.35 -17.93 22.65
N ARG A 13 -46.32 -18.61 23.17
CA ARG A 13 -44.95 -18.41 22.68
C ARG A 13 -44.93 -18.90 21.23
N ARG A 14 -44.43 -18.08 20.31
CA ARG A 14 -43.81 -18.59 19.09
C ARG A 14 -42.34 -18.20 19.13
N ASP A 15 -41.52 -19.19 19.45
CA ASP A 15 -40.16 -19.25 18.95
C ASP A 15 -40.23 -19.23 17.42
N GLY A 16 -39.45 -18.35 16.81
CA GLY A 16 -39.39 -18.17 15.38
C GLY A 16 -38.34 -17.13 15.07
N GLY A 17 -37.08 -17.54 15.13
CA GLY A 17 -35.92 -16.69 14.83
C GLY A 17 -36.13 -15.95 13.52
N ALA A 18 -36.26 -14.63 13.60
CA ALA A 18 -36.19 -13.78 12.44
C ALA A 18 -34.74 -13.80 11.96
N ARG A 19 -34.43 -14.70 11.02
CA ARG A 19 -33.28 -14.55 10.14
C ARG A 19 -33.51 -13.25 9.37
N THR A 20 -32.93 -12.16 9.85
CA THR A 20 -32.71 -10.95 9.08
C THR A 20 -31.73 -11.29 7.96
N GLY A 21 -32.25 -11.84 6.86
CA GLY A 21 -31.52 -11.92 5.60
C GLY A 21 -31.51 -10.52 4.99
N LEU A 22 -30.33 -9.91 4.89
CA LEU A 22 -30.12 -8.81 3.95
C LEU A 22 -30.36 -9.36 2.54
N SER A 23 -31.39 -8.88 1.84
CA SER A 23 -31.44 -8.97 0.40
C SER A 23 -30.73 -7.74 -0.17
N TYR A 24 -29.58 -7.96 -0.80
CA TYR A 24 -29.07 -6.96 -1.74
C TYR A 24 -30.03 -6.92 -2.92
N ARG A 25 -30.12 -5.82 -3.68
CA ARG A 25 -30.91 -5.81 -4.90
C ARG A 25 -29.99 -5.62 -6.10
N GLY A 26 -30.15 -6.44 -7.13
CA GLY A 26 -29.56 -6.21 -8.44
C GLY A 26 -30.02 -4.88 -9.04
N ILE A 27 -29.41 -4.46 -10.15
CA ILE A 27 -29.76 -3.21 -10.87
C ILE A 27 -31.24 -3.20 -11.31
N ASP A 28 -31.86 -4.38 -11.41
CA ASP A 28 -33.27 -4.64 -11.73
C ASP A 28 -34.21 -4.72 -10.51
N GLY A 29 -33.67 -4.63 -9.29
CA GLY A 29 -34.45 -4.73 -8.06
C GLY A 29 -34.66 -6.15 -7.50
N SER A 30 -34.02 -7.18 -8.08
CA SER A 30 -34.10 -8.59 -7.65
C SER A 30 -33.18 -8.87 -6.45
N PRO A 31 -33.53 -9.73 -5.47
CA PRO A 31 -32.64 -10.09 -4.35
C PRO A 31 -31.30 -10.65 -4.86
N ALA A 32 -30.17 -10.01 -4.57
CA ALA A 32 -28.85 -10.56 -4.78
C ALA A 32 -28.67 -11.71 -3.77
N ASP A 33 -28.65 -12.91 -4.31
CA ASP A 33 -28.37 -14.12 -3.57
C ASP A 33 -26.85 -14.27 -3.49
N PHE A 34 -26.24 -14.22 -2.30
CA PHE A 34 -24.80 -14.48 -2.16
C PHE A 34 -24.47 -15.98 -2.28
N ASN A 35 -25.50 -16.84 -2.40
CA ASN A 35 -25.37 -18.22 -2.86
C ASN A 35 -25.58 -18.37 -4.38
N ASP A 36 -25.66 -17.26 -5.13
CA ASP A 36 -25.82 -17.32 -6.57
C ASP A 36 -24.60 -18.00 -7.21
N GLU A 37 -24.86 -19.01 -8.02
CA GLU A 37 -23.83 -19.81 -8.66
C GLU A 37 -22.97 -18.94 -9.60
N GLU A 38 -23.55 -17.85 -10.10
CA GLU A 38 -22.88 -16.81 -10.89
C GLU A 38 -21.79 -16.07 -10.10
N PHE A 39 -22.08 -15.61 -8.87
CA PHE A 39 -21.09 -14.91 -8.02
C PHE A 39 -19.92 -15.82 -7.61
N ARG A 40 -20.19 -17.10 -7.37
CA ARG A 40 -19.16 -18.09 -7.07
C ARG A 40 -18.29 -18.39 -8.30
N ARG A 41 -18.89 -18.52 -9.49
CA ARG A 41 -18.16 -18.68 -10.75
C ARG A 41 -17.32 -17.46 -11.10
N GLU A 42 -17.81 -16.25 -10.86
CA GLU A 42 -17.05 -15.01 -11.06
C GLU A 42 -15.84 -14.94 -10.12
N ARG A 43 -15.98 -15.34 -8.85
CA ARG A 43 -14.85 -15.44 -7.91
C ARG A 43 -13.84 -16.51 -8.34
N GLU A 44 -14.31 -17.71 -8.68
CA GLU A 44 -13.45 -18.80 -9.17
C GLU A 44 -12.70 -18.39 -10.46
N GLU A 45 -13.36 -17.65 -11.36
CA GLU A 45 -12.72 -17.12 -12.57
C GLU A 45 -11.73 -15.99 -12.27
N GLN A 46 -12.05 -15.09 -11.34
CA GLN A 46 -11.12 -14.05 -10.88
C GLN A 46 -9.89 -14.65 -10.21
N GLU A 47 -10.06 -15.65 -9.35
CA GLU A 47 -8.98 -16.38 -8.70
C GLU A 47 -8.10 -17.07 -9.74
N ARG A 48 -8.70 -17.78 -10.71
CA ARG A 48 -7.95 -18.42 -11.80
C ARG A 48 -7.17 -17.39 -12.64
N ARG A 49 -7.78 -16.26 -13.01
CA ARG A 49 -7.09 -15.19 -13.76
C ARG A 49 -5.93 -14.62 -12.95
N ALA A 50 -6.13 -14.39 -11.65
CA ALA A 50 -5.09 -13.91 -10.76
C ALA A 50 -3.94 -14.92 -10.62
N GLU A 51 -4.22 -16.22 -10.58
CA GLU A 51 -3.20 -17.27 -10.58
C GLU A 51 -2.41 -17.31 -11.90
N GLU A 52 -3.10 -17.24 -13.04
CA GLU A 52 -2.45 -17.17 -14.36
C GLU A 52 -1.57 -15.92 -14.50
N ASP A 53 -2.06 -14.75 -14.04
CA ASP A 53 -1.30 -13.50 -14.02
C ASP A 53 -0.08 -13.61 -13.08
N ALA A 54 -0.25 -14.19 -11.90
CA ALA A 54 0.85 -14.41 -10.96
C ALA A 54 1.90 -15.37 -11.54
N ALA A 55 1.49 -16.43 -12.23
CA ALA A 55 2.39 -17.36 -12.91
C ALA A 55 3.17 -16.66 -14.02
N ARG A 56 2.49 -15.92 -14.91
CA ARG A 56 3.13 -15.11 -15.96
C ARG A 56 4.12 -14.11 -15.39
N GLN A 57 3.77 -13.43 -14.30
CA GLN A 57 4.65 -12.48 -13.64
C GLN A 57 5.89 -13.18 -13.05
N ARG A 58 5.74 -14.36 -12.44
CA ARG A 58 6.88 -15.14 -11.93
C ARG A 58 7.82 -15.57 -13.04
N GLU A 59 7.30 -16.09 -14.15
CA GLU A 59 8.11 -16.45 -15.32
C GLU A 59 8.86 -15.25 -15.88
N PHE A 60 8.18 -14.10 -15.98
CA PHE A 60 8.78 -12.85 -16.44
C PHE A 60 9.89 -12.36 -15.51
N GLN A 61 9.68 -12.42 -14.19
CA GLN A 61 10.70 -12.06 -13.20
C GLN A 61 11.89 -13.02 -13.22
N ASN A 62 11.66 -14.31 -13.42
CA ASN A 62 12.72 -15.30 -13.59
C ASN A 62 13.56 -15.02 -14.85
N ALA A 63 12.92 -14.67 -15.96
CA ALA A 63 13.62 -14.29 -17.19
C ALA A 63 14.47 -13.03 -17.01
N ASN A 64 13.93 -12.00 -16.36
CA ASN A 64 14.69 -10.79 -16.04
C ASN A 64 15.87 -11.09 -15.12
N ARG A 65 15.67 -11.90 -14.08
CA ARG A 65 16.73 -12.32 -13.16
C ARG A 65 17.85 -13.06 -13.89
N SER A 66 17.52 -14.01 -14.76
CA SER A 66 18.52 -14.73 -15.57
C SER A 66 19.28 -13.77 -16.49
N PHE A 67 18.58 -12.84 -17.17
CA PHE A 67 19.22 -11.82 -18.00
C PHE A 67 20.23 -10.97 -17.20
N MET A 68 19.88 -10.56 -15.98
CA MET A 68 20.78 -9.79 -15.12
C MET A 68 22.03 -10.58 -14.77
N LEU A 69 21.86 -11.84 -14.36
CA LEU A 69 22.96 -12.74 -14.04
C LEU A 69 23.90 -12.95 -15.24
N ASP A 70 23.34 -13.19 -16.43
CA ASP A 70 24.10 -13.38 -17.67
C ASP A 70 24.91 -12.13 -18.08
N ASN A 71 24.47 -10.95 -17.62
CA ASN A 71 25.16 -9.67 -17.86
C ASN A 71 26.04 -9.24 -16.69
N GLY A 72 26.35 -10.13 -15.75
CA GLY A 72 27.30 -9.90 -14.66
C GLY A 72 26.77 -9.08 -13.49
N VAL A 73 25.45 -8.95 -13.35
CA VAL A 73 24.82 -8.39 -12.15
C VAL A 73 24.71 -9.49 -11.10
N ASP A 74 25.20 -9.24 -9.89
CA ASP A 74 24.98 -10.11 -8.75
C ASP A 74 23.53 -9.99 -8.30
N VAL A 75 22.69 -10.96 -8.69
CA VAL A 75 21.26 -10.96 -8.37
C VAL A 75 20.96 -11.40 -6.95
N ASP A 76 21.86 -12.17 -6.33
CA ASP A 76 21.68 -12.70 -4.98
C ASP A 76 21.90 -11.60 -3.92
N MET A 77 22.63 -10.54 -4.28
CA MET A 77 22.81 -9.39 -3.41
C MET A 77 21.50 -8.65 -3.08
N PHE A 78 20.46 -8.78 -3.91
CA PHE A 78 19.19 -8.05 -3.76
C PHE A 78 18.15 -8.89 -3.02
N ASP A 79 18.36 -9.07 -1.72
CA ASP A 79 17.46 -9.80 -0.84
C ASP A 79 16.61 -8.87 0.06
N ALA A 80 15.68 -9.48 0.81
CA ALA A 80 14.80 -8.76 1.71
C ALA A 80 15.56 -8.04 2.83
N GLU A 81 16.63 -8.63 3.37
CA GLU A 81 17.43 -8.05 4.44
C GLU A 81 18.10 -6.76 3.99
N LYS A 82 18.72 -6.77 2.80
CA LYS A 82 19.31 -5.59 2.18
C LYS A 82 18.27 -4.50 1.97
N VAL A 83 17.12 -4.83 1.37
CA VAL A 83 16.08 -3.84 1.10
C VAL A 83 15.57 -3.20 2.39
N MET A 84 15.33 -4.00 3.44
CA MET A 84 14.87 -3.47 4.73
C MET A 84 15.94 -2.63 5.41
N THR A 85 17.19 -3.08 5.40
CA THR A 85 18.32 -2.35 5.97
C THR A 85 18.52 -1.01 5.27
N ASP A 86 18.51 -1.00 3.94
CA ASP A 86 18.65 0.20 3.14
C ASP A 86 17.46 1.15 3.33
N SER A 87 16.24 0.61 3.46
CA SER A 87 15.03 1.38 3.76
C SER A 87 15.18 2.17 5.06
N LEU A 88 15.42 1.46 6.16
CA LEU A 88 15.46 2.08 7.49
C LEU A 88 16.65 3.03 7.63
N ARG A 89 17.86 2.60 7.21
CA ARG A 89 19.06 3.44 7.30
C ARG A 89 18.95 4.71 6.47
N THR A 90 18.34 4.65 5.29
CA THR A 90 18.18 5.83 4.43
C THR A 90 17.19 6.82 5.05
N ILE A 91 16.08 6.34 5.61
CA ILE A 91 15.13 7.22 6.31
C ILE A 91 15.79 7.85 7.54
N GLU A 92 16.43 7.05 8.39
CA GLU A 92 17.10 7.52 9.61
C GLU A 92 18.16 8.59 9.33
N SER A 93 18.88 8.46 8.21
CA SER A 93 19.98 9.38 7.86
C SER A 93 19.54 10.62 7.09
N ILE A 94 18.55 10.54 6.20
CA ILE A 94 18.21 11.62 5.27
C ILE A 94 16.89 12.31 5.61
N CYS A 95 15.88 11.58 6.07
CA CYS A 95 14.56 12.12 6.38
C CYS A 95 13.96 11.52 7.66
N PRO A 96 14.64 11.61 8.83
CA PRO A 96 14.27 10.89 10.04
C PRO A 96 12.86 11.22 10.55
N CYS A 97 12.33 12.41 10.27
CA CYS A 97 10.95 12.77 10.62
C CYS A 97 9.89 11.88 9.96
N MET A 98 10.19 11.25 8.82
CA MET A 98 9.27 10.31 8.17
C MET A 98 9.03 9.06 9.01
N LEU A 99 9.87 8.76 10.00
CA LEU A 99 9.62 7.66 10.94
C LEU A 99 8.41 7.91 11.85
N ARG A 100 7.87 9.14 11.92
CA ARG A 100 6.61 9.37 12.66
C ARG A 100 5.43 8.60 12.05
N PHE A 101 5.48 8.32 10.75
CA PHE A 101 4.47 7.51 10.04
C PHE A 101 4.73 6.00 10.17
N ASP A 102 5.88 5.58 10.71
CA ASP A 102 6.18 4.16 10.87
C ASP A 102 5.37 3.53 12.00
N ARG A 103 4.56 2.52 11.65
CA ARG A 103 3.80 1.69 12.61
C ARG A 103 4.20 0.23 12.61
N GLY A 104 5.27 -0.13 11.89
CA GLY A 104 5.72 -1.52 11.82
C GLY A 104 6.34 -1.93 10.49
N ILE A 105 6.93 -1.01 9.72
CA ILE A 105 7.52 -1.31 8.42
C ILE A 105 8.60 -2.39 8.49
N SER A 106 9.30 -2.50 9.62
CA SER A 106 10.28 -3.57 9.90
C SER A 106 9.69 -4.99 9.92
N ARG A 107 8.37 -5.14 10.01
CA ARG A 107 7.67 -6.43 10.01
C ARG A 107 7.15 -6.84 8.64
N GLU A 108 7.25 -5.94 7.67
CA GLU A 108 6.75 -6.16 6.31
C GLU A 108 7.79 -6.88 5.46
N GLU A 109 7.30 -7.67 4.50
CA GLU A 109 8.16 -8.29 3.50
C GLU A 109 8.26 -7.38 2.27
N PRO A 110 9.46 -6.97 1.85
CA PRO A 110 9.62 -6.15 0.67
C PRO A 110 9.30 -6.94 -0.60
N HIS A 111 8.58 -6.31 -1.52
CA HIS A 111 8.43 -6.80 -2.88
C HIS A 111 9.66 -6.40 -3.71
N ILE A 112 10.35 -7.36 -4.32
CA ILE A 112 11.56 -7.14 -5.11
C ILE A 112 11.29 -7.59 -6.55
N SER A 113 11.62 -6.72 -7.51
CA SER A 113 11.43 -6.98 -8.93
C SER A 113 12.67 -6.61 -9.74
N PHE A 114 13.07 -7.49 -10.65
CA PHE A 114 14.16 -7.25 -11.59
C PHE A 114 13.61 -6.51 -12.81
N SER A 115 14.28 -5.40 -13.15
CA SER A 115 13.88 -4.56 -14.27
C SER A 115 14.08 -5.29 -15.60
N SER A 116 13.20 -5.03 -16.55
CA SER A 116 13.33 -5.58 -17.89
C SER A 116 14.55 -5.01 -18.61
N PRO A 117 15.15 -5.75 -19.56
CA PRO A 117 16.13 -5.18 -20.49
C PRO A 117 15.60 -3.90 -21.15
N THR A 118 16.49 -2.98 -21.48
CA THR A 118 16.09 -1.78 -22.24
C THR A 118 15.56 -2.18 -23.62
N LYS A 119 14.92 -1.25 -24.33
CA LYS A 119 14.47 -1.45 -25.71
C LYS A 119 15.59 -1.92 -26.66
N THR A 120 16.85 -1.68 -26.33
CA THR A 120 18.02 -2.10 -27.12
C THR A 120 18.65 -3.41 -26.61
N GLY A 121 18.01 -4.11 -25.67
CA GLY A 121 18.50 -5.36 -25.08
C GLY A 121 19.67 -5.17 -24.11
N LYS A 122 19.90 -3.96 -23.61
CA LYS A 122 20.98 -3.65 -22.66
C LYS A 122 20.49 -3.73 -21.22
N VAL A 123 21.42 -3.90 -20.29
CA VAL A 123 21.15 -3.79 -18.85
C VAL A 123 20.57 -2.39 -18.55
N PRO A 124 19.39 -2.30 -17.89
CA PRO A 124 18.82 -1.03 -17.49
C PRO A 124 19.66 -0.37 -16.40
N LYS A 125 19.61 0.97 -16.32
CA LYS A 125 20.33 1.72 -15.27
C LYS A 125 19.92 1.28 -13.86
N ASN A 126 18.62 1.13 -13.65
CA ASN A 126 18.06 0.54 -12.46
C ASN A 126 17.85 -0.94 -12.76
N VAL A 127 18.54 -1.82 -12.06
CA VAL A 127 18.45 -3.28 -12.29
C VAL A 127 17.38 -3.93 -11.44
N VAL A 128 17.10 -3.35 -10.26
CA VAL A 128 16.09 -3.81 -9.31
C VAL A 128 15.26 -2.64 -8.84
N GLU A 129 13.95 -2.87 -8.76
CA GLU A 129 12.99 -2.01 -8.07
C GLU A 129 12.40 -2.81 -6.90
N ALA A 130 12.48 -2.23 -5.71
CA ALA A 130 11.96 -2.80 -4.50
C ALA A 130 10.95 -1.86 -3.84
N TYR A 131 9.97 -2.44 -3.18
CA TYR A 131 8.87 -1.73 -2.54
C TYR A 131 8.56 -2.36 -1.19
N VAL A 132 8.46 -1.55 -0.14
CA VAL A 132 7.95 -1.97 1.16
C VAL A 132 6.92 -0.96 1.65
N CYS A 133 5.84 -1.45 2.24
CA CYS A 133 4.78 -0.60 2.73
C CYS A 133 4.14 -1.23 3.96
N HIS A 134 4.03 -0.43 5.01
CA HIS A 134 3.20 -0.74 6.15
C HIS A 134 2.00 0.20 6.18
N GLU A 135 0.84 -0.36 6.44
CA GLU A 135 -0.41 0.38 6.55
C GLU A 135 -1.16 -0.14 7.78
N GLU A 136 -1.44 0.76 8.73
CA GLU A 136 -2.26 0.39 9.87
C GLU A 136 -3.70 0.14 9.39
N ARG A 137 -4.21 -1.07 9.63
CA ARG A 137 -5.57 -1.45 9.25
C ARG A 137 -6.31 -1.94 10.48
N ARG A 138 -7.47 -1.35 10.74
CA ARG A 138 -8.35 -1.76 11.84
C ARG A 138 -9.66 -2.29 11.27
N ALA A 139 -9.93 -3.56 11.50
CA ALA A 139 -11.23 -4.13 11.16
C ALA A 139 -12.31 -3.52 12.06
N ARG A 140 -13.38 -3.04 11.43
CA ARG A 140 -14.60 -2.59 12.08
C ARG A 140 -15.73 -3.45 11.61
N THR A 141 -16.59 -3.82 12.54
CA THR A 141 -17.83 -4.53 12.26
C THR A 141 -18.97 -3.66 12.75
N ASP A 142 -19.94 -3.35 11.90
CA ASP A 142 -21.16 -2.68 12.37
C ASP A 142 -22.06 -3.65 13.14
N ARG A 143 -23.13 -3.09 13.71
CA ARG A 143 -24.21 -3.86 14.36
C ARG A 143 -24.94 -4.85 13.45
N HIS A 144 -24.73 -4.76 12.14
CA HIS A 144 -25.33 -5.63 11.12
C HIS A 144 -24.36 -6.74 10.66
N GLY A 145 -23.13 -6.77 11.19
CA GLY A 145 -22.11 -7.76 10.82
C GLY A 145 -21.30 -7.40 9.58
N TYR A 146 -21.45 -6.18 9.03
CA TYR A 146 -20.65 -5.72 7.90
C TYR A 146 -19.26 -5.33 8.38
N GLU A 147 -18.23 -5.95 7.77
CA GLU A 147 -16.83 -5.66 8.06
C GLU A 147 -16.23 -4.69 7.04
N TRP A 148 -15.55 -3.66 7.54
CA TRP A 148 -14.69 -2.80 6.72
C TRP A 148 -13.39 -2.50 7.45
N PHE A 149 -12.40 -2.04 6.70
CA PHE A 149 -11.12 -1.60 7.26
C PHE A 149 -11.10 -0.08 7.38
N GLU A 150 -10.83 0.41 8.57
CA GLU A 150 -10.33 1.76 8.79
C GLU A 150 -8.82 1.75 8.54
N TYR A 151 -8.36 2.63 7.66
CA TYR A 151 -6.96 2.81 7.32
C TYR A 151 -6.39 3.94 8.18
N GLY A 152 -5.31 3.65 8.90
CA GLY A 152 -4.59 4.60 9.74
C GLY A 152 -3.32 5.10 9.06
N ASP A 153 -2.27 5.26 9.86
CA ASP A 153 -0.97 5.71 9.38
C ASP A 153 -0.38 4.71 8.40
N SER A 154 0.32 5.22 7.38
CA SER A 154 1.11 4.36 6.50
C SER A 154 2.45 4.98 6.16
N LEU A 155 3.43 4.10 5.97
CA LEU A 155 4.75 4.44 5.47
C LEU A 155 5.10 3.49 4.34
N ARG A 156 5.41 4.08 3.19
CA ARG A 156 5.73 3.39 1.95
C ARG A 156 7.09 3.83 1.47
N VAL A 157 7.91 2.88 1.06
CA VAL A 157 9.25 3.10 0.51
C VAL A 157 9.35 2.41 -0.84
N SER A 158 9.84 3.15 -1.84
CA SER A 158 10.21 2.62 -3.15
C SER A 158 11.69 2.86 -3.38
N ILE A 159 12.44 1.80 -3.71
CA ILE A 159 13.90 1.85 -3.91
C ILE A 159 14.23 1.35 -5.31
N SER A 160 15.11 2.05 -6.02
CA SER A 160 15.72 1.53 -7.24
C SER A 160 17.23 1.40 -7.07
N TYR A 161 17.78 0.24 -7.45
CA TYR A 161 19.20 -0.07 -7.31
C TYR A 161 19.95 -0.04 -8.63
N LEU A 162 21.22 0.37 -8.57
CA LEU A 162 22.21 0.16 -9.62
C LEU A 162 22.73 -1.29 -9.60
N ALA A 163 23.41 -1.69 -10.69
CA ALA A 163 24.02 -3.01 -10.83
C ALA A 163 25.05 -3.36 -9.74
N ASP A 164 25.65 -2.37 -9.09
CA ASP A 164 26.63 -2.55 -8.01
C ASP A 164 26.00 -2.58 -6.61
N GLY A 165 24.67 -2.69 -6.52
CA GLY A 165 23.95 -2.75 -5.25
C GLY A 165 23.67 -1.41 -4.60
N ARG A 166 24.18 -0.30 -5.16
CA ARG A 166 23.96 1.04 -4.60
C ARG A 166 22.56 1.58 -4.96
N ILE A 167 21.91 2.24 -4.01
CA ILE A 167 20.63 2.92 -4.21
C ILE A 167 20.81 4.06 -5.22
N ASN A 168 20.03 4.10 -6.31
CA ASN A 168 19.99 5.21 -7.27
C ASN A 168 18.84 6.18 -6.97
N LYS A 169 17.67 5.63 -6.65
CA LYS A 169 16.45 6.36 -6.31
C LYS A 169 15.84 5.76 -5.05
N PHE A 170 15.29 6.62 -4.21
CA PHE A 170 14.62 6.24 -2.98
C PHE A 170 13.49 7.23 -2.76
N ASP A 171 12.26 6.74 -2.72
CA ASP A 171 11.06 7.56 -2.50
C ASP A 171 10.37 7.07 -1.23
N VAL A 172 9.95 8.00 -0.38
CA VAL A 172 9.22 7.73 0.86
C VAL A 172 7.89 8.45 0.81
N VAL A 173 6.81 7.76 1.16
CA VAL A 173 5.48 8.34 1.29
C VAL A 173 4.94 8.03 2.67
N GLY A 174 4.60 9.07 3.42
CA GLY A 174 3.93 8.99 4.70
C GLY A 174 2.48 9.44 4.57
N CYS A 175 1.57 8.75 5.24
CA CYS A 175 0.17 9.14 5.35
C CYS A 175 -0.25 9.17 6.82
N HIS A 176 -0.95 10.22 7.23
CA HIS A 176 -1.60 10.33 8.54
C HIS A 176 -2.89 11.15 8.41
N ASP A 177 -4.01 10.61 8.87
CA ASP A 177 -5.33 11.27 8.87
C ASP A 177 -5.69 11.93 7.51
N GLY A 178 -5.44 11.21 6.42
CA GLY A 178 -5.68 11.68 5.05
C GLY A 178 -4.67 12.70 4.51
N SER A 179 -3.74 13.20 5.34
CA SER A 179 -2.61 14.02 4.89
C SER A 179 -1.49 13.13 4.36
N VAL A 180 -0.92 13.51 3.22
CA VAL A 180 0.13 12.73 2.54
C VAL A 180 1.38 13.58 2.34
N VAL A 181 2.52 13.06 2.72
CA VAL A 181 3.84 13.66 2.47
C VAL A 181 4.68 12.72 1.63
N ASN A 182 5.30 13.24 0.58
CA ASN A 182 6.19 12.51 -0.30
C ASN A 182 7.59 13.11 -0.25
N VAL A 183 8.61 12.26 -0.17
CA VAL A 183 10.02 12.64 -0.20
C VAL A 183 10.71 11.86 -1.31
N ALA A 184 11.39 12.57 -2.21
CA ALA A 184 12.19 11.98 -3.26
C ALA A 184 13.68 12.18 -2.97
N ILE A 185 14.42 11.08 -2.87
CA ILE A 185 15.86 11.04 -2.59
C ILE A 185 16.57 10.46 -3.82
N ARG A 186 17.64 11.11 -4.27
CA ARG A 186 18.34 10.77 -5.50
C ARG A 186 19.84 10.68 -5.27
N ARG A 187 20.49 9.74 -5.95
CA ARG A 187 21.95 9.64 -5.98
C ARG A 187 22.54 10.78 -6.79
N LYS A 188 23.52 11.48 -6.22
CA LYS A 188 24.37 12.49 -6.87
C LYS A 188 25.83 12.14 -6.58
N GLY A 189 26.51 11.54 -7.56
CA GLY A 189 27.83 10.93 -7.34
C GLY A 189 27.72 9.77 -6.35
N ASP A 190 28.52 9.82 -5.28
CA ASP A 190 28.52 8.77 -4.26
C ASP A 190 27.52 9.01 -3.12
N SER A 191 26.90 10.20 -3.06
CA SER A 191 25.95 10.58 -1.99
C SER A 191 24.50 10.43 -2.42
N LEU A 192 23.61 10.19 -1.45
CA LEU A 192 22.17 10.33 -1.59
C LEU A 192 21.75 11.68 -1.00
N LEU A 193 20.91 12.41 -1.73
CA LEU A 193 20.40 13.72 -1.29
C LEU A 193 18.90 13.78 -1.50
N MET A 194 18.20 14.46 -0.59
CA MET A 194 16.79 14.77 -0.75
C MET A 194 16.62 15.75 -1.91
N ALA A 195 16.06 15.28 -3.02
CA ALA A 195 15.85 16.07 -4.23
C ALA A 195 14.59 16.94 -4.13
N SER A 196 13.55 16.44 -3.46
CA SER A 196 12.33 17.19 -3.18
C SER A 196 11.55 16.59 -2.03
N ALA A 197 10.75 17.41 -1.37
CA ALA A 197 9.69 16.99 -0.46
C ALA A 197 8.42 17.77 -0.78
N GLY A 198 7.26 17.14 -0.65
CA GLY A 198 5.99 17.71 -1.09
C GLY A 198 4.78 17.09 -0.42
N THR A 199 3.65 17.78 -0.55
CA THR A 199 2.33 17.35 -0.10
C THR A 199 1.31 17.52 -1.23
N TYR A 200 0.07 17.08 -1.02
CA TYR A 200 -1.02 17.35 -1.95
C TYR A 200 -1.89 18.47 -1.41
N GLY A 201 -2.07 19.52 -2.22
CA GLY A 201 -2.93 20.65 -1.87
C GLY A 201 -4.42 20.28 -1.92
N ALA A 202 -5.29 21.21 -1.52
CA ALA A 202 -6.74 21.01 -1.51
C ALA A 202 -7.34 20.67 -2.90
N THR A 203 -6.66 21.02 -3.99
CA THR A 203 -7.03 20.69 -5.37
C THR A 203 -6.61 19.28 -5.80
N GLY A 204 -5.88 18.55 -4.94
CA GLY A 204 -5.27 17.26 -5.28
C GLY A 204 -3.97 17.39 -6.09
N GLU A 205 -3.48 18.61 -6.34
CA GLU A 205 -2.21 18.83 -7.02
C GLU A 205 -1.04 18.69 -6.05
N TRP A 206 0.06 18.11 -6.55
CA TRP A 206 1.30 18.01 -5.79
C TRP A 206 1.95 19.38 -5.63
N GLN A 207 2.37 19.71 -4.42
CA GLN A 207 3.00 20.97 -4.05
C GLN A 207 4.33 20.71 -3.35
N SER A 208 5.40 21.33 -3.84
CA SER A 208 6.71 21.28 -3.19
C SER A 208 6.69 22.09 -1.89
N LEU A 209 7.22 21.50 -0.80
CA LEU A 209 7.40 22.19 0.48
C LEU A 209 8.51 23.24 0.42
N CYS A 210 9.48 23.06 -0.49
CA CYS A 210 10.61 23.97 -0.64
C CYS A 210 10.98 24.13 -2.12
N PRO A 211 10.20 24.90 -2.92
CA PRO A 211 10.44 25.08 -4.34
C PRO A 211 11.81 25.73 -4.62
N GLY A 212 12.61 25.12 -5.49
CA GLY A 212 13.90 25.69 -5.92
C GLY A 212 15.04 25.57 -4.90
N ALA A 213 14.83 24.88 -3.78
CA ALA A 213 15.87 24.64 -2.80
C ALA A 213 17.03 23.82 -3.37
N ASP A 214 18.24 24.11 -2.90
CA ASP A 214 19.40 23.29 -3.19
C ASP A 214 19.35 22.03 -2.29
N PRO A 215 19.37 20.81 -2.85
CA PRO A 215 19.41 19.56 -2.10
C PRO A 215 20.55 19.44 -1.07
N SER A 216 21.59 20.28 -1.15
CA SER A 216 22.75 20.24 -0.28
C SER A 216 22.69 21.16 0.95
N THR A 217 21.73 22.09 1.04
CA THR A 217 21.67 23.08 2.12
C THR A 217 20.92 22.61 3.36
N GLY A 218 20.12 21.55 3.25
CA GLY A 218 19.27 21.04 4.33
C GLY A 218 17.91 21.73 4.46
N ASP A 219 17.64 22.77 3.65
CA ASP A 219 16.38 23.53 3.69
C ASP A 219 15.15 22.64 3.44
N ILE A 220 15.28 21.65 2.56
CA ILE A 220 14.20 20.69 2.25
C ILE A 220 13.87 19.85 3.49
N LEU A 221 14.87 19.43 4.27
CA LEU A 221 14.66 18.68 5.51
C LEU A 221 14.00 19.55 6.58
N ALA A 222 14.37 20.83 6.68
CA ALA A 222 13.72 21.76 7.61
C ALA A 222 12.23 21.94 7.26
N ALA A 223 11.91 22.22 5.99
CA ALA A 223 10.51 22.34 5.54
C ALA A 223 9.72 21.04 5.72
N LEU A 224 10.34 19.89 5.46
CA LEU A 224 9.74 18.58 5.71
C LEU A 224 9.42 18.38 7.20
N ASN A 225 10.33 18.74 8.11
CA ASN A 225 10.10 18.63 9.55
C ASN A 225 8.91 19.47 10.00
N GLU A 226 8.80 20.72 9.53
CA GLU A 226 7.68 21.61 9.84
C GLU A 226 6.36 21.02 9.36
N GLU A 227 6.32 20.47 8.14
CA GLU A 227 5.11 19.85 7.59
C GLU A 227 4.71 18.59 8.37
N VAL A 228 5.66 17.72 8.71
CA VAL A 228 5.39 16.53 9.52
C VAL A 228 4.93 16.90 10.94
N GLN A 229 5.40 18.02 11.49
CA GLN A 229 4.87 18.56 12.76
C GLN A 229 3.47 19.15 12.60
N ARG A 230 3.14 19.77 11.46
CA ARG A 230 1.80 20.30 11.20
C ARG A 230 0.74 19.19 11.09
N ILE A 231 1.13 18.04 10.56
CA ILE A 231 0.25 16.88 10.36
C ILE A 231 -0.09 16.17 11.69
N TYR A 232 0.81 16.20 12.67
CA TYR A 232 0.71 15.47 13.95
C TYR A 232 0.64 16.40 15.17
#